data_AF-A0A0H1B493-F1
#
_entry.id   AF-A0A0H1B493-F1
#
_cell.length_a   1.000
_cell.length_b   1.000
_cell.length_c   1.000
_cell.angle_alpha   90.00
_cell.angle_beta   90.00
_cell.angle_gamma   90.00
#
_symmetry.space_group_name_H-M   'P 1'
#
loop_
_entity.id
_entity.type
_entity.pdbx_description
1 polymer ?
#
loop_
_entity_poly.entity_id
_entity_poly.type
_entity_poly.pdbx_seq_one_letter_code
_entity_poly.pdbx_strand_id
1 'polypeptide(L)'
;MIRPTLPWVPGLSPRARHGLLVVVSLAIFLALVHRFSLPFWYSPRQKTPYLHSFSSPHPINSLIWRAEQEWKRLQESQTLDIRGAAREYRLRRGRHPPPGFEEWFRYAKKHDAVIVEEFFDQIEHDLTPFWAIKPSELRQQAASLDHRVVVRDGKATLEEPGKHFWAPIWTSLIQSLEEHLPDVVVPLNVMDESRIVVPFEKIEEYTSKGLATRNLLRPADVVQEFTKLPETQKPEPPFDPAYEGPSLGPYWKIVTRGCPADSPGRTQSLSHIDFSMPPPPQYHNYLKYTYEGYIANFTGAKNPCNRPELQALHGNFIEPISISTSQKLFPLFGGSKLPVNNEILLPAAMY
;
A
#
# COMPACT_ATOMS: atom_id res chain seq x y z
N MET A 1 -0.60 35.03 -47.18
CA MET A 1 -1.15 34.18 -48.27
C MET A 1 -0.03 33.82 -49.22
N ILE A 2 0.58 32.64 -49.05
CA ILE A 2 1.60 32.10 -49.97
C ILE A 2 0.90 30.98 -50.73
N ARG A 3 0.65 31.17 -52.03
CA ARG A 3 0.14 30.09 -52.89
C ARG A 3 1.32 29.20 -53.27
N PRO A 4 1.33 27.89 -52.94
CA PRO A 4 2.40 27.01 -53.39
C PRO A 4 2.29 26.81 -54.90
N THR A 5 3.37 27.11 -55.63
CA THR A 5 3.49 26.84 -57.05
C THR A 5 3.95 25.40 -57.27
N LEU A 6 3.18 24.65 -58.04
CA LEU A 6 3.43 23.24 -58.35
C LEU A 6 4.60 23.08 -59.33
N PRO A 7 5.53 22.12 -59.12
CA PRO A 7 6.58 21.82 -60.09
C PRO A 7 5.97 21.28 -61.39
N TRP A 8 6.46 21.80 -62.52
CA TRP A 8 5.91 21.52 -63.85
C TRP A 8 6.46 20.22 -64.42
N VAL A 9 5.61 19.20 -64.57
CA VAL A 9 5.92 17.95 -65.27
C VAL A 9 5.32 18.02 -66.68
N PRO A 10 6.12 17.99 -67.77
CA PRO A 10 5.62 18.11 -69.14
C PRO A 10 4.63 16.98 -69.48
N GLY A 11 3.51 17.30 -70.11
CA GLY A 11 2.54 16.32 -70.66
C GLY A 11 1.31 15.98 -69.81
N LEU A 12 1.19 16.49 -68.57
CA LEU A 12 0.04 16.21 -67.69
C LEU A 12 -0.86 17.44 -67.49
N SER A 13 -2.16 17.28 -67.74
CA SER A 13 -3.16 18.35 -67.55
C SER A 13 -3.26 18.78 -66.07
N PRO A 14 -3.69 20.02 -65.76
CA PRO A 14 -3.78 20.52 -64.38
C PRO A 14 -4.66 19.65 -63.46
N ARG A 15 -5.72 19.04 -64.02
CA ARG A 15 -6.59 18.08 -63.31
C ARG A 15 -5.87 16.77 -62.99
N ALA A 16 -5.06 16.26 -63.91
CA ALA A 16 -4.27 15.05 -63.68
C ALA A 16 -3.21 15.25 -62.59
N ARG A 17 -2.60 16.44 -62.52
CA ARG A 17 -1.63 16.78 -61.45
C ARG A 17 -2.26 16.85 -60.06
N HIS A 18 -3.45 17.46 -59.96
CA HIS A 18 -4.20 17.47 -58.70
C HIS A 18 -4.66 16.05 -58.30
N GLY A 19 -5.13 15.26 -59.27
CA GLY A 19 -5.48 13.86 -59.05
C GLY A 19 -4.31 13.03 -58.51
N LEU A 20 -3.12 13.19 -59.10
CA LEU A 20 -1.91 12.49 -58.65
C LEU A 20 -1.54 12.86 -57.21
N LEU A 21 -1.60 14.15 -56.85
CA LEU A 21 -1.30 14.61 -55.50
C LEU A 21 -2.29 14.12 -54.45
N VAL A 22 -3.58 14.07 -54.79
CA VAL A 22 -4.59 13.48 -53.91
C VAL A 22 -4.31 11.99 -53.69
N VAL A 23 -3.96 11.25 -54.76
CA VAL A 23 -3.63 9.81 -54.66
C VAL A 23 -2.38 9.59 -53.81
N VAL A 24 -1.31 10.38 -54.02
CA VAL A 24 -0.08 10.28 -53.22
C VAL A 24 -0.32 10.65 -51.76
N SER A 25 -1.10 11.71 -51.51
CA SER A 25 -1.42 12.14 -50.14
C SER A 25 -2.27 11.11 -49.42
N LEU A 26 -3.25 10.50 -50.10
CA LEU A 26 -4.08 9.43 -49.57
C LEU A 26 -3.26 8.16 -49.31
N ALA A 27 -2.33 7.81 -50.20
CA ALA A 27 -1.44 6.67 -50.00
C ALA A 27 -0.50 6.85 -48.80
N ILE A 28 0.05 8.06 -48.62
CA ILE A 28 0.87 8.40 -47.44
C ILE A 28 0.01 8.36 -46.17
N PHE A 29 -1.20 8.91 -46.21
CA PHE A 29 -2.12 8.88 -45.07
C PHE A 29 -2.50 7.44 -44.69
N LEU A 30 -2.84 6.59 -45.66
CA LEU A 30 -3.15 5.18 -45.42
C LEU A 30 -1.94 4.39 -44.92
N ALA A 31 -0.73 4.68 -45.41
CA ALA A 31 0.50 4.06 -44.91
C ALA A 31 0.82 4.48 -43.46
N LEU A 32 0.57 5.74 -43.10
CA LEU A 32 0.71 6.23 -41.73
C LEU A 32 -0.36 5.62 -40.83
N VAL A 33 -1.63 5.61 -41.25
CA VAL A 33 -2.71 4.92 -40.52
C VAL A 33 -2.35 3.45 -40.34
N HIS A 34 -1.88 2.73 -41.35
CA HIS A 34 -1.45 1.33 -41.17
C HIS A 34 -0.26 1.19 -40.20
N ARG A 35 0.73 2.09 -40.26
CA ARG A 35 1.88 2.11 -39.32
C ARG A 35 1.47 2.41 -37.88
N PHE A 36 0.46 3.25 -37.68
CA PHE A 36 0.01 3.70 -36.36
C PHE A 36 -1.26 2.98 -35.85
N SER A 37 -1.94 2.19 -36.70
CA SER A 37 -3.13 1.37 -36.36
C SER A 37 -2.82 -0.12 -36.23
N LEU A 38 -1.60 -0.56 -36.55
CA LEU A 38 -1.11 -1.80 -35.96
C LEU A 38 -1.08 -1.53 -34.45
N PRO A 39 -1.96 -2.15 -33.65
CA PRO A 39 -1.95 -1.94 -32.22
C PRO A 39 -0.53 -2.22 -31.74
N PHE A 40 -0.12 -1.52 -30.69
CA PHE A 40 0.95 -1.94 -29.80
C PHE A 40 0.68 -3.42 -29.45
N TRP A 41 1.10 -4.34 -30.32
CA TRP A 41 1.21 -5.74 -30.00
C TRP A 41 2.33 -5.71 -28.98
N TYR A 42 1.90 -5.73 -27.72
CA TYR A 42 2.69 -6.17 -26.60
C TYR A 42 3.30 -7.49 -27.06
N SER A 43 4.51 -7.43 -27.62
CA SER A 43 5.26 -8.61 -27.92
C SER A 43 5.40 -9.27 -26.56
N PRO A 44 4.82 -10.46 -26.32
CA PRO A 44 5.00 -11.13 -25.04
C PRO A 44 6.51 -11.20 -24.87
N ARG A 45 7.01 -10.60 -23.77
CA ARG A 45 8.43 -10.59 -23.45
C ARG A 45 8.92 -12.00 -23.74
N GLN A 46 9.77 -12.18 -24.75
CA GLN A 46 10.39 -13.47 -24.98
C GLN A 46 11.04 -13.81 -23.64
N LYS A 47 10.54 -14.85 -22.97
CA LYS A 47 11.20 -15.43 -21.81
C LYS A 47 12.44 -16.13 -22.36
N THR A 48 13.44 -15.35 -22.78
CA THR A 48 14.80 -15.85 -22.74
C THR A 48 15.01 -16.26 -21.28
N PRO A 49 15.29 -17.54 -20.98
CA PRO A 49 15.76 -17.89 -19.66
C PRO A 49 17.03 -17.04 -19.51
N TYR A 50 16.99 -16.03 -18.66
CA TYR A 50 18.20 -15.34 -18.26
C TYR A 50 18.98 -16.37 -17.45
N LEU A 51 19.73 -17.22 -18.14
CA LEU A 51 20.88 -17.90 -17.57
C LEU A 51 21.84 -16.77 -17.24
N HIS A 52 21.67 -16.17 -16.07
CA HIS A 52 22.63 -15.26 -15.50
C HIS A 52 23.96 -16.02 -15.46
N SER A 53 24.89 -15.64 -16.35
CA SER A 53 26.24 -16.18 -16.32
C SER A 53 26.91 -15.63 -15.07
N PHE A 54 26.82 -16.39 -13.98
CA PHE A 54 27.48 -16.12 -12.70
C PHE A 54 29.01 -16.29 -12.77
N SER A 55 29.60 -16.17 -13.96
CA SER A 55 31.02 -16.38 -14.24
C SER A 55 31.94 -15.34 -13.59
N SER A 56 31.39 -14.22 -13.11
CA SER A 56 32.09 -13.22 -12.30
C SER A 56 31.55 -13.25 -10.86
N PRO A 57 32.40 -13.19 -9.81
CA PRO A 57 31.99 -13.26 -8.41
C PRO A 57 31.40 -11.93 -7.91
N HIS A 58 30.46 -11.35 -8.65
CA HIS A 58 29.80 -10.10 -8.26
C HIS A 58 28.73 -10.36 -7.18
N PRO A 59 28.71 -9.62 -6.05
CA PRO A 59 27.77 -9.85 -4.94
C PRO A 59 26.28 -9.87 -5.32
N ILE A 60 25.89 -9.08 -6.34
CA ILE A 60 24.53 -9.08 -6.89
C ILE A 60 24.05 -10.47 -7.32
N ASN A 61 24.96 -11.33 -7.77
CA ASN A 61 24.64 -12.68 -8.23
C ASN A 61 24.08 -13.53 -7.08
N SER A 62 24.69 -13.44 -5.90
CA SER A 62 24.23 -14.11 -4.69
C SER A 62 22.89 -13.54 -4.18
N LEU A 63 22.60 -12.27 -4.47
CA LEU A 63 21.31 -11.65 -4.12
C LEU A 63 20.21 -12.09 -5.08
N ILE A 64 20.48 -12.11 -6.39
CA ILE A 64 19.57 -12.64 -7.41
C ILE A 64 19.24 -14.10 -7.12
N TRP A 65 20.26 -14.93 -6.89
CA TRP A 65 20.05 -16.34 -6.58
C TRP A 65 19.17 -16.54 -5.33
N ARG A 66 19.43 -15.78 -4.25
CA ARG A 66 18.58 -15.81 -3.03
C ARG A 66 17.14 -15.39 -3.32
N ALA A 67 16.95 -14.32 -4.10
CA ALA A 67 15.63 -13.84 -4.49
C ALA A 67 14.88 -14.86 -5.36
N GLU A 68 15.56 -15.56 -6.26
CA GLU A 68 14.97 -16.65 -7.07
C GLU A 68 14.55 -17.84 -6.21
N GLN A 69 15.36 -18.23 -5.21
CA GLN A 69 14.96 -19.29 -4.26
C GLN A 69 13.73 -18.89 -3.45
N GLU A 70 13.70 -17.66 -2.94
CA GLU A 70 12.57 -17.16 -2.17
C GLU A 70 11.31 -17.04 -3.03
N TRP A 71 11.44 -16.56 -4.27
CA TRP A 71 10.35 -16.51 -5.23
C TRP A 71 9.80 -17.91 -5.52
N LYS A 72 10.68 -18.90 -5.74
CA LYS A 72 10.27 -20.30 -5.95
C LYS A 72 9.52 -20.85 -4.73
N ARG A 73 10.03 -20.61 -3.52
CA ARG A 73 9.37 -21.02 -2.27
C ARG A 73 7.97 -20.40 -2.13
N LEU A 74 7.82 -19.12 -2.45
CA LEU A 74 6.53 -18.43 -2.45
C LEU A 74 5.55 -18.97 -3.49
N GLN A 75 6.04 -19.36 -4.68
CA GLN A 75 5.20 -20.01 -5.68
C GLN A 75 4.76 -21.42 -5.23
N GLU A 76 5.64 -22.16 -4.56
CA GLU A 76 5.33 -23.49 -4.01
C GLU A 76 4.33 -23.43 -2.84
N SER A 77 4.25 -22.30 -2.12
CA SER A 77 3.27 -22.08 -1.04
C SER A 77 1.88 -21.62 -1.54
N GLN A 78 1.70 -21.48 -2.86
CA GLN A 78 0.44 -21.03 -3.45
C GLN A 78 -0.71 -22.00 -3.14
N THR A 79 -1.86 -21.44 -2.76
CA THR A 79 -3.12 -22.17 -2.58
C THR A 79 -3.93 -22.17 -3.88
N LEU A 80 -4.28 -23.36 -4.37
CA LEU A 80 -4.94 -23.50 -5.68
C LEU A 80 -6.46 -23.61 -5.60
N ASP A 81 -7.01 -23.97 -4.44
CA ASP A 81 -8.45 -24.09 -4.21
C ASP A 81 -8.85 -23.51 -2.85
N ILE A 82 -10.15 -23.32 -2.66
CA ILE A 82 -10.72 -22.73 -1.44
C ILE A 82 -10.42 -23.56 -0.18
N ARG A 83 -10.35 -24.89 -0.29
CA ARG A 83 -10.06 -25.75 0.87
C ARG A 83 -8.62 -25.59 1.32
N GLY A 84 -7.69 -25.49 0.37
CA GLY A 84 -6.29 -25.17 0.60
C GLY A 84 -6.13 -23.80 1.23
N ALA A 85 -6.72 -22.76 0.63
CA ALA A 85 -6.68 -21.39 1.17
C ALA A 85 -7.23 -21.32 2.60
N ALA A 86 -8.41 -21.89 2.84
CA ALA A 86 -9.00 -21.91 4.17
C ALA A 86 -8.18 -22.72 5.19
N ARG A 87 -7.47 -23.76 4.76
CA ARG A 87 -6.56 -24.52 5.63
C ARG A 87 -5.35 -23.65 6.01
N GLU A 88 -4.70 -23.04 5.03
CA GLU A 88 -3.55 -22.16 5.26
C GLU A 88 -3.93 -20.94 6.11
N TYR A 89 -5.11 -20.34 5.88
CA TYR A 89 -5.65 -19.28 6.73
C TYR A 89 -5.75 -19.74 8.19
N ARG A 90 -6.33 -20.92 8.46
CA ARG A 90 -6.43 -21.45 9.83
C ARG A 90 -5.06 -21.71 10.45
N LEU A 91 -4.11 -22.26 9.70
CA LEU A 91 -2.75 -22.52 10.17
C LEU A 91 -2.00 -21.23 10.51
N ARG A 92 -2.14 -20.19 9.67
CA ARG A 92 -1.45 -18.90 9.84
C ARG A 92 -2.10 -18.01 10.88
N ARG A 93 -3.44 -17.96 10.91
CA ARG A 93 -4.23 -17.00 11.70
C ARG A 93 -4.80 -17.58 12.98
N GLY A 94 -4.88 -18.91 13.11
CA GLY A 94 -5.48 -19.57 14.27
C GLY A 94 -6.98 -19.32 14.42
N ARG A 95 -7.68 -19.04 13.31
CA ARG A 95 -9.12 -18.76 13.26
C ARG A 95 -9.75 -19.27 11.98
N HIS A 96 -11.07 -19.41 11.97
CA HIS A 96 -11.81 -19.66 10.73
C HIS A 96 -11.72 -18.44 9.80
N PRO A 97 -11.70 -18.66 8.48
CA PRO A 97 -11.81 -17.56 7.52
C PRO A 97 -13.10 -16.76 7.74
N PRO A 98 -13.09 -15.44 7.50
CA PRO A 98 -14.26 -14.59 7.70
C PRO A 98 -15.40 -14.93 6.73
N PRO A 99 -16.63 -14.49 7.03
CA PRO A 99 -17.71 -14.47 6.03
C PRO A 99 -17.25 -13.80 4.72
N GLY A 100 -17.64 -14.37 3.57
CA GLY A 100 -17.23 -13.86 2.26
C GLY A 100 -15.85 -14.30 1.78
N PHE A 101 -15.15 -15.16 2.53
CA PHE A 101 -13.79 -15.58 2.17
C PHE A 101 -13.73 -16.36 0.86
N GLU A 102 -14.75 -17.14 0.52
CA GLU A 102 -14.79 -17.85 -0.75
C GLU A 102 -14.98 -16.89 -1.93
N GLU A 103 -15.86 -15.89 -1.78
CA GLU A 103 -16.06 -14.81 -2.74
C GLU A 103 -14.76 -14.03 -2.98
N TRP A 104 -14.07 -13.66 -1.89
CA TRP A 104 -12.75 -13.03 -1.96
C TRP A 104 -11.73 -13.91 -2.69
N PHE A 105 -11.65 -15.20 -2.38
CA PHE A 105 -10.73 -16.13 -3.05
C PHE A 105 -11.04 -16.25 -4.55
N ARG A 106 -12.33 -16.35 -4.92
CA ARG A 106 -12.75 -16.38 -6.33
C ARG A 106 -12.42 -15.07 -7.04
N TYR A 107 -12.61 -13.93 -6.38
CA TYR A 107 -12.24 -12.62 -6.91
C TYR A 107 -10.73 -12.54 -7.14
N ALA A 108 -9.92 -12.88 -6.14
CA ALA A 108 -8.47 -12.90 -6.24
C ALA A 108 -8.00 -13.78 -7.42
N LYS A 109 -8.54 -14.99 -7.54
CA LYS A 109 -8.29 -15.91 -8.67
C LYS A 109 -8.67 -15.33 -10.03
N LYS A 110 -9.84 -14.71 -10.14
CA LYS A 110 -10.35 -14.10 -11.38
C LYS A 110 -9.45 -12.95 -11.85
N HIS A 111 -8.77 -12.27 -10.92
CA HIS A 111 -7.85 -11.18 -11.16
C HIS A 111 -6.37 -11.62 -11.12
N ASP A 112 -6.09 -12.90 -11.35
CA ASP A 112 -4.74 -13.47 -11.47
C ASP A 112 -3.84 -13.23 -10.24
N ALA A 113 -4.42 -13.09 -9.04
CA ALA A 113 -3.65 -13.03 -7.80
C ALA A 113 -2.94 -14.37 -7.56
N VAL A 114 -1.60 -14.33 -7.58
CA VAL A 114 -0.77 -15.55 -7.46
C VAL A 114 -0.67 -16.02 -6.02
N ILE A 115 -0.41 -15.11 -5.08
CA ILE A 115 -0.18 -15.44 -3.66
C ILE A 115 -1.32 -14.84 -2.84
N VAL A 116 -2.22 -15.69 -2.35
CA VAL A 116 -3.47 -15.26 -1.69
C VAL A 116 -3.33 -15.19 -0.16
N GLU A 117 -2.44 -15.97 0.46
CA GLU A 117 -2.30 -15.94 1.93
C GLU A 117 -1.09 -15.11 2.38
N GLU A 118 0.12 -15.57 2.07
CA GLU A 118 1.37 -15.00 2.60
C GLU A 118 1.57 -13.53 2.23
N PHE A 119 1.19 -13.13 1.01
CA PHE A 119 1.28 -11.75 0.55
C PHE A 119 0.37 -10.79 1.34
N PHE A 120 -0.74 -11.31 1.88
CA PHE A 120 -1.73 -10.52 2.61
C PHE A 120 -1.52 -10.58 4.14
N ASP A 121 -0.36 -11.10 4.60
CA ASP A 121 0.04 -11.08 6.02
C ASP A 121 -0.01 -9.67 6.64
N GLN A 122 0.19 -8.63 5.81
CA GLN A 122 0.08 -7.23 6.24
C GLN A 122 -1.31 -6.90 6.80
N ILE A 123 -2.39 -7.45 6.24
CA ILE A 123 -3.76 -7.21 6.73
C ILE A 123 -3.88 -7.69 8.17
N GLU A 124 -3.36 -8.88 8.46
CA GLU A 124 -3.44 -9.49 9.78
C GLU A 124 -2.50 -8.82 10.77
N HIS A 125 -1.32 -8.38 10.32
CA HIS A 125 -0.43 -7.55 11.12
C HIS A 125 -1.12 -6.25 11.55
N ASP A 126 -1.81 -5.58 10.63
CA ASP A 126 -2.51 -4.32 10.91
C ASP A 126 -3.75 -4.51 11.79
N LEU A 127 -4.52 -5.58 11.56
CA LEU A 127 -5.78 -5.82 12.27
C LEU A 127 -5.58 -6.46 13.65
N THR A 128 -4.47 -7.17 13.90
CA THR A 128 -4.25 -7.90 15.17
C THR A 128 -4.48 -7.05 16.42
N PRO A 129 -3.93 -5.82 16.55
CA PRO A 129 -4.16 -4.98 17.72
C PRO A 129 -5.63 -4.60 17.94
N PHE A 130 -6.42 -4.47 16.86
CA PHE A 130 -7.83 -4.07 16.95
C PHE A 130 -8.74 -5.17 17.51
N TRP A 131 -8.32 -6.44 17.46
CA TRP A 131 -9.04 -7.55 18.12
C TRP A 131 -9.09 -7.43 19.65
N ALA A 132 -8.28 -6.55 20.24
CA ALA A 132 -8.32 -6.24 21.67
C ALA A 132 -9.40 -5.20 22.04
N ILE A 133 -10.02 -4.54 21.05
CA ILE A 133 -11.00 -3.47 21.25
C ILE A 133 -12.41 -4.04 20.98
N LYS A 134 -13.40 -3.61 21.77
CA LYS A 134 -14.78 -4.05 21.55
C LYS A 134 -15.28 -3.56 20.19
N PRO A 135 -15.97 -4.42 19.40
CA PRO A 135 -16.51 -4.00 18.10
C PRO A 135 -17.43 -2.78 18.15
N SER A 136 -18.19 -2.61 19.24
CA SER A 136 -19.05 -1.43 19.45
C SER A 136 -18.26 -0.13 19.56
N GLU A 137 -17.09 -0.18 20.21
CA GLU A 137 -16.21 0.97 20.39
C GLU A 137 -15.54 1.35 19.07
N LEU A 138 -15.03 0.37 18.32
CA LEU A 138 -14.45 0.60 16.98
C LEU A 138 -15.48 1.26 16.04
N ARG A 139 -16.74 0.83 16.09
CA ARG A 139 -17.81 1.44 15.29
C ARG A 139 -18.09 2.88 15.69
N GLN A 140 -18.11 3.19 17.00
CA GLN A 140 -18.28 4.55 17.48
C GLN A 140 -17.12 5.45 17.05
N GLN A 141 -15.88 4.98 17.20
CA GLN A 141 -14.68 5.68 16.75
C GLN A 141 -14.72 5.94 15.24
N ALA A 142 -15.03 4.93 14.43
CA ALA A 142 -15.13 5.05 12.98
C ALA A 142 -16.22 6.04 12.55
N ALA A 143 -17.39 5.96 13.20
CA ALA A 143 -18.50 6.87 12.95
C ALA A 143 -18.20 8.31 13.39
N SER A 144 -17.23 8.58 14.27
CA SER A 144 -16.87 9.96 14.65
C SER A 144 -15.95 10.65 13.66
N LEU A 145 -15.21 9.92 12.83
CA LEU A 145 -14.18 10.48 11.95
C LEU A 145 -14.78 11.12 10.70
N ASP A 146 -14.24 12.28 10.33
CA ASP A 146 -14.84 13.16 9.34
C ASP A 146 -14.73 12.68 7.90
N HIS A 147 -13.55 12.23 7.47
CA HIS A 147 -13.36 11.64 6.13
C HIS A 147 -13.54 10.13 6.23
N ARG A 148 -14.60 9.60 5.63
CA ARG A 148 -14.92 8.17 5.70
C ARG A 148 -15.75 7.70 4.51
N VAL A 149 -15.57 6.44 4.14
CA VAL A 149 -16.49 5.75 3.22
C VAL A 149 -17.45 4.92 4.05
N VAL A 150 -18.74 5.12 3.81
CA VAL A 150 -19.84 4.39 4.45
C VAL A 150 -20.41 3.42 3.42
N VAL A 151 -20.32 2.12 3.71
CA VAL A 151 -20.95 1.09 2.90
C VAL A 151 -22.23 0.67 3.61
N ARG A 152 -23.39 0.83 2.98
CA ARG A 152 -24.69 0.39 3.52
C ARG A 152 -25.52 -0.25 2.42
N ASP A 153 -26.08 -1.42 2.71
CA ASP A 153 -26.92 -2.18 1.77
C ASP A 153 -26.27 -2.34 0.38
N GLY A 154 -24.97 -2.64 0.36
CA GLY A 154 -24.19 -2.81 -0.87
C GLY A 154 -23.90 -1.51 -1.62
N LYS A 155 -24.08 -0.33 -1.00
CA LYS A 155 -23.78 0.97 -1.60
C LYS A 155 -22.70 1.70 -0.82
N ALA A 156 -21.62 2.09 -1.48
CA ALA A 156 -20.54 2.87 -0.89
C ALA A 156 -20.69 4.38 -1.19
N THR A 157 -20.74 5.19 -0.12
CA THR A 157 -20.82 6.65 -0.18
C THR A 157 -19.69 7.30 0.59
N LEU A 158 -19.16 8.41 0.07
CA LEU A 158 -18.15 9.22 0.75
C LEU A 158 -18.84 10.25 1.63
N GLU A 159 -18.45 10.30 2.90
CA GLU A 159 -18.79 11.37 3.83
C GLU A 159 -17.50 12.13 4.17
N GLU A 160 -17.47 13.43 3.88
CA GLU A 160 -16.33 14.31 4.18
C GLU A 160 -16.76 15.77 4.37
N PRO A 161 -16.07 16.54 5.24
CA PRO A 161 -16.20 17.98 5.28
C PRO A 161 -15.40 18.62 4.14
N GLY A 162 -16.09 19.32 3.24
CA GLY A 162 -15.45 19.84 2.03
C GLY A 162 -15.03 18.72 1.08
N LYS A 163 -14.19 19.03 0.09
CA LYS A 163 -13.70 18.04 -0.88
C LYS A 163 -12.20 17.84 -0.69
N HIS A 164 -11.77 16.61 -0.43
CA HIS A 164 -10.36 16.23 -0.46
C HIS A 164 -9.98 15.56 -1.78
N PHE A 165 -8.73 15.69 -2.24
CA PHE A 165 -8.29 15.10 -3.51
C PHE A 165 -8.12 13.57 -3.43
N TRP A 166 -7.63 13.05 -2.31
CA TRP A 166 -7.39 11.60 -2.12
C TRP A 166 -8.66 10.78 -1.84
N ALA A 167 -9.63 11.33 -1.10
CA ALA A 167 -10.78 10.56 -0.63
C ALA A 167 -11.63 9.94 -1.76
N PRO A 168 -11.89 10.63 -2.90
CA PRO A 168 -12.59 10.04 -4.04
C PRO A 168 -11.90 8.83 -4.66
N ILE A 169 -10.56 8.74 -4.62
CA ILE A 169 -9.80 7.63 -5.21
C ILE A 169 -10.05 6.35 -4.41
N TRP A 170 -9.89 6.39 -3.09
CA TRP A 170 -10.21 5.25 -2.23
C TRP A 170 -11.71 4.92 -2.23
N THR A 171 -12.56 5.93 -2.34
CA THR A 171 -14.01 5.72 -2.49
C THR A 171 -14.31 4.93 -3.77
N SER A 172 -13.68 5.28 -4.89
CA SER A 172 -13.86 4.55 -6.16
C SER A 172 -13.37 3.10 -6.07
N LEU A 173 -12.26 2.86 -5.38
CA LEU A 173 -11.78 1.50 -5.10
C LEU A 173 -12.81 0.70 -4.31
N ILE A 174 -13.34 1.26 -3.22
CA ILE A 174 -14.35 0.59 -2.37
C ILE A 174 -15.67 0.37 -3.15
N GLN A 175 -16.09 1.34 -3.97
CA GLN A 175 -17.26 1.22 -4.84
C GLN A 175 -17.12 0.08 -5.85
N SER A 176 -15.91 -0.20 -6.35
CA SER A 176 -15.70 -1.35 -7.25
C SER A 176 -15.94 -2.71 -6.60
N LEU A 177 -16.03 -2.75 -5.26
CA LEU A 177 -16.23 -3.95 -4.46
C LEU A 177 -17.56 -3.91 -3.68
N GLU A 178 -18.40 -2.89 -3.84
CA GLU A 178 -19.53 -2.61 -2.94
C GLU A 178 -20.54 -3.76 -2.81
N GLU A 179 -20.73 -4.54 -3.87
CA GLU A 179 -21.59 -5.73 -3.90
C GLU A 179 -21.09 -6.89 -3.01
N HIS A 180 -19.80 -6.89 -2.67
CA HIS A 180 -19.15 -7.93 -1.86
C HIS A 180 -18.88 -7.49 -0.42
N LEU A 181 -19.13 -6.23 -0.09
CA LEU A 181 -18.80 -5.66 1.21
C LEU A 181 -20.01 -5.70 2.16
N PRO A 182 -19.79 -6.00 3.46
CA PRO A 182 -20.82 -5.82 4.46
C PRO A 182 -21.07 -4.33 4.74
N ASP A 183 -22.09 -4.05 5.55
CA ASP A 183 -22.21 -2.74 6.17
C ASP A 183 -20.93 -2.43 6.97
N VAL A 184 -20.23 -1.37 6.58
CA VAL A 184 -18.96 -0.97 7.22
C VAL A 184 -18.77 0.54 7.12
N VAL A 185 -17.99 1.09 8.04
CA VAL A 185 -17.51 2.48 7.98
C VAL A 185 -16.00 2.40 7.91
N VAL A 186 -15.41 3.02 6.88
CA VAL A 186 -13.98 3.02 6.60
C VAL A 186 -13.45 4.45 6.72
N PRO A 187 -12.96 4.87 7.89
CA PRO A 187 -12.33 6.18 8.05
C PRO A 187 -11.02 6.27 7.28
N LEU A 188 -10.82 7.40 6.59
CA LEU A 188 -9.67 7.63 5.73
C LEU A 188 -8.70 8.62 6.37
N ASN A 189 -7.42 8.25 6.42
CA ASN A 189 -6.34 9.21 6.52
C ASN A 189 -6.16 9.87 5.16
N VAL A 190 -6.63 11.11 5.04
CA VAL A 190 -6.47 11.94 3.85
C VAL A 190 -5.20 12.77 3.84
N MET A 191 -4.33 12.64 4.85
CA MET A 191 -3.03 13.32 4.89
C MET A 191 -1.95 12.47 4.24
N ASP A 192 -0.87 13.11 3.79
CA ASP A 192 0.29 12.43 3.22
C ASP A 192 1.09 11.69 4.32
N GLU A 193 1.15 12.26 5.53
CA GLU A 193 1.78 11.63 6.70
C GLU A 193 0.84 10.70 7.48
N SER A 194 1.44 9.67 8.08
CA SER A 194 0.75 8.78 9.03
C SER A 194 0.32 9.47 10.31
N ARG A 195 -0.87 9.11 10.79
CA ARG A 195 -1.54 9.82 11.88
C ARG A 195 -1.69 9.05 13.18
N ILE A 196 -1.17 7.83 13.26
CA ILE A 196 -1.24 7.02 14.48
C ILE A 196 0.14 6.49 14.84
N VAL A 197 0.63 6.87 16.02
CA VAL A 197 1.79 6.26 16.69
C VAL A 197 1.39 5.97 18.13
N VAL A 198 0.88 4.78 18.37
CA VAL A 198 0.58 4.29 19.71
C VAL A 198 1.90 4.01 20.43
N PRO A 199 2.06 4.37 21.72
CA PRO A 199 3.22 3.98 22.51
C PRO A 199 3.49 2.47 22.41
N PHE A 200 4.76 2.09 22.25
CA PHE A 200 5.16 0.71 21.97
C PHE A 200 4.59 -0.30 22.98
N GLU A 201 4.69 0.03 24.27
CA GLU A 201 4.21 -0.85 25.34
C GLU A 201 2.69 -1.06 25.23
N LYS A 202 1.96 -0.03 24.78
CA LYS A 202 0.51 -0.08 24.62
C LYS A 202 0.10 -0.86 23.37
N ILE A 203 0.82 -0.71 22.25
CA ILE A 203 0.52 -1.50 21.06
C ILE A 203 0.85 -2.98 21.28
N GLU A 204 1.92 -3.31 22.00
CA GLU A 204 2.24 -4.70 22.37
C GLU A 204 1.15 -5.32 23.28
N GLU A 205 0.58 -4.54 24.20
CA GLU A 205 -0.57 -4.97 25.00
C GLU A 205 -1.78 -5.30 24.10
N TYR A 206 -2.12 -4.41 23.15
CA TYR A 206 -3.21 -4.64 22.21
C TYR A 206 -2.96 -5.85 21.31
N THR A 207 -1.74 -5.98 20.76
CA THR A 207 -1.34 -7.12 19.95
C THR A 207 -1.48 -8.42 20.74
N SER A 208 -0.96 -8.46 21.97
CA SER A 208 -1.03 -9.65 22.83
C SER A 208 -2.47 -10.06 23.13
N LYS A 209 -3.34 -9.10 23.47
CA LYS A 209 -4.78 -9.36 23.67
C LYS A 209 -5.46 -9.80 22.39
N GLY A 210 -5.13 -9.21 21.26
CA GLY A 210 -5.67 -9.59 19.95
C GLY A 210 -5.29 -11.01 19.54
N LEU A 211 -4.04 -11.41 19.76
CA LEU A 211 -3.57 -12.78 19.56
C LEU A 211 -4.28 -13.76 20.50
N ALA A 212 -4.49 -13.38 21.76
CA ALA A 212 -5.18 -14.22 22.74
C ALA A 212 -6.66 -14.50 22.40
N THR A 213 -7.28 -13.71 21.53
CA THR A 213 -8.65 -14.00 21.06
C THR A 213 -8.70 -15.01 19.91
N ARG A 214 -7.55 -15.49 19.40
CA ARG A 214 -7.50 -16.52 18.36
C ARG A 214 -8.08 -17.82 18.90
N ASN A 215 -9.09 -18.33 18.21
CA ASN A 215 -9.79 -19.54 18.59
C ASN A 215 -10.35 -20.24 17.34
N LEU A 216 -10.14 -21.55 17.28
CA LEU A 216 -10.74 -22.43 16.27
C LEU A 216 -11.95 -23.12 16.88
N LEU A 217 -13.07 -22.41 16.88
CA LEU A 217 -14.38 -22.94 17.28
C LEU A 217 -14.77 -24.13 16.40
N ARG A 218 -15.68 -24.98 16.87
CA ARG A 218 -16.18 -26.07 16.03
C ARG A 218 -16.97 -25.47 14.87
N PRO A 219 -16.96 -26.07 13.66
CA PRO A 219 -17.72 -25.57 12.52
C PRO A 219 -19.23 -25.40 12.77
N ALA A 220 -19.82 -26.12 13.74
CA ALA A 220 -21.22 -25.95 14.11
C ALA A 220 -21.49 -24.68 14.94
N ASP A 221 -20.46 -24.10 15.54
CA ASP A 221 -20.56 -22.93 16.43
C ASP A 221 -20.16 -21.62 15.72
N VAL A 222 -19.77 -21.67 14.43
CA VAL A 222 -19.37 -20.50 13.64
C VAL A 222 -20.50 -20.01 12.74
N VAL A 223 -20.59 -18.70 12.57
CA VAL A 223 -21.56 -18.05 11.66
C VAL A 223 -20.89 -17.58 10.39
N GLN A 224 -21.64 -17.56 9.27
CA GLN A 224 -21.20 -17.07 7.97
C GLN A 224 -21.87 -15.74 7.58
N GLU A 225 -22.60 -15.12 8.51
CA GLU A 225 -23.31 -13.87 8.28
C GLU A 225 -22.65 -12.75 9.07
N PHE A 226 -22.59 -11.57 8.45
CA PHE A 226 -22.17 -10.36 9.13
C PHE A 226 -23.28 -9.84 10.05
N THR A 227 -22.88 -9.25 11.18
CA THR A 227 -23.83 -8.55 12.05
C THR A 227 -24.36 -7.31 11.32
N LYS A 228 -25.69 -7.20 11.16
CA LYS A 228 -26.32 -5.98 10.64
C LYS A 228 -25.96 -4.80 11.53
N LEU A 229 -25.50 -3.71 10.92
CA LEU A 229 -25.14 -2.51 11.65
C LEU A 229 -26.34 -1.56 11.72
N PRO A 230 -26.55 -0.87 12.85
CA PRO A 230 -27.50 0.24 12.89
C PRO A 230 -27.03 1.38 11.96
N GLU A 231 -27.92 2.34 11.70
CA GLU A 231 -27.56 3.56 10.99
C GLU A 231 -26.30 4.21 11.57
N THR A 232 -25.45 4.76 10.69
CA THR A 232 -24.20 5.42 11.07
C THR A 232 -24.50 6.76 11.74
N GLN A 233 -24.80 6.74 13.03
CA GLN A 233 -24.94 7.96 13.81
C GLN A 233 -23.61 8.32 14.46
N LYS A 234 -23.15 9.56 14.25
CA LYS A 234 -22.02 10.11 15.00
C LYS A 234 -22.42 10.08 16.49
N PRO A 235 -21.63 9.46 17.38
CA PRO A 235 -21.94 9.49 18.81
C PRO A 235 -21.83 10.93 19.34
N GLU A 236 -22.58 11.22 20.39
CA GLU A 236 -22.58 12.51 21.09
C GLU A 236 -22.11 12.31 22.55
N PRO A 237 -20.93 12.83 22.95
CA PRO A 237 -19.96 13.53 22.11
C PRO A 237 -19.21 12.58 21.15
N PRO A 238 -18.64 13.10 20.04
CA PRO A 238 -17.84 12.31 19.13
C PRO A 238 -16.54 11.83 19.80
N PHE A 239 -16.01 10.70 19.35
CA PHE A 239 -14.67 10.25 19.71
C PHE A 239 -13.64 11.30 19.26
N ASP A 240 -12.82 11.74 20.19
CA ASP A 240 -11.69 12.64 19.95
C ASP A 240 -10.39 11.84 19.75
N PRO A 241 -9.79 11.86 18.55
CA PRO A 241 -8.48 11.25 18.30
C PRO A 241 -7.35 11.87 19.12
N ALA A 242 -7.53 13.08 19.68
CA ALA A 242 -6.50 13.82 20.41
C ALA A 242 -5.20 13.96 19.58
N TYR A 243 -5.34 14.52 18.37
CA TYR A 243 -4.20 14.74 17.48
C TYR A 243 -3.21 15.75 18.07
N GLU A 244 -1.95 15.34 18.11
CA GLU A 244 -0.81 16.16 18.48
C GLU A 244 -0.28 16.91 17.24
N GLY A 245 -0.06 18.22 17.40
CA GLY A 245 0.42 19.11 16.34
C GLY A 245 1.94 19.36 16.39
N PRO A 246 2.46 20.19 15.47
CA PRO A 246 3.89 20.51 15.39
C PRO A 246 4.43 21.29 16.62
N SER A 247 3.55 21.86 17.44
CA SER A 247 3.93 22.57 18.68
C SER A 247 4.62 21.68 19.72
N LEU A 248 4.52 20.35 19.61
CA LEU A 248 5.23 19.41 20.49
C LEU A 248 6.71 19.20 20.12
N GLY A 249 7.16 19.78 19.01
CA GLY A 249 8.54 19.73 18.53
C GLY A 249 8.73 18.75 17.38
N PRO A 250 9.98 18.27 17.16
CA PRO A 250 10.30 17.43 16.01
C PRO A 250 9.50 16.14 15.98
N TYR A 251 9.06 15.72 14.78
CA TYR A 251 8.30 14.49 14.59
C TYR A 251 9.01 13.25 15.13
N TRP A 252 10.35 13.25 15.17
CA TRP A 252 11.15 12.19 15.80
C TRP A 252 10.74 11.87 17.24
N LYS A 253 10.35 12.89 18.04
CA LYS A 253 9.86 12.68 19.43
C LYS A 253 8.55 11.88 19.47
N ILE A 254 7.71 12.04 18.44
CA ILE A 254 6.45 11.30 18.30
C ILE A 254 6.73 9.88 17.82
N VAL A 255 7.50 9.73 16.74
CA VAL A 255 7.82 8.43 16.12
C VAL A 255 8.48 7.46 17.09
N THR A 256 9.44 7.94 17.86
CA THR A 256 10.22 7.11 18.78
C THR A 256 9.40 6.53 19.93
N ARG A 257 8.21 7.08 20.23
CA ARG A 257 7.31 6.47 21.22
C ARG A 257 6.80 5.10 20.77
N GLY A 258 6.71 4.87 19.45
CA GLY A 258 6.33 3.59 18.85
C GLY A 258 7.46 2.57 18.83
N CYS A 259 8.61 2.87 19.45
CA CYS A 259 9.76 1.98 19.55
C CYS A 259 9.89 1.34 20.95
N PRO A 260 10.52 0.15 21.04
CA PRO A 260 10.88 -0.45 22.33
C PRO A 260 11.67 0.53 23.20
N ALA A 261 11.43 0.52 24.52
CA ALA A 261 12.04 1.46 25.47
C ALA A 261 13.58 1.44 25.45
N ASP A 262 14.17 0.28 25.17
CA ASP A 262 15.61 0.04 25.10
C ASP A 262 16.20 0.26 23.69
N SER A 263 15.37 0.58 22.69
CA SER A 263 15.84 0.70 21.31
C SER A 263 16.74 1.94 21.14
N PRO A 264 17.73 1.89 20.22
CA PRO A 264 18.58 3.05 19.91
C PRO A 264 17.77 4.30 19.52
N GLY A 265 16.65 4.13 18.82
CA GLY A 265 15.74 5.23 18.47
C GLY A 265 15.23 6.02 19.68
N ARG A 266 15.01 5.37 20.83
CA ARG A 266 14.57 6.05 22.07
C ARG A 266 15.71 6.50 22.96
N THR A 267 16.83 5.79 22.96
CA THR A 267 17.90 5.96 23.95
C THR A 267 19.09 6.76 23.42
N GLN A 268 19.36 6.73 22.12
CA GLN A 268 20.53 7.36 21.53
C GLN A 268 20.25 8.81 21.14
N SER A 269 21.01 9.72 21.73
CA SER A 269 21.12 11.10 21.25
C SER A 269 22.21 11.18 20.19
N LEU A 270 21.93 11.88 19.08
CA LEU A 270 22.91 12.15 18.04
C LEU A 270 23.42 13.57 18.14
N SER A 271 24.72 13.73 17.93
CA SER A 271 25.33 15.04 17.73
C SER A 271 24.80 15.68 16.44
N HIS A 272 24.69 17.01 16.44
CA HIS A 272 24.43 17.79 15.23
C HIS A 272 25.39 17.36 14.11
N ILE A 273 24.86 17.16 12.91
CA ILE A 273 25.64 16.76 11.73
C ILE A 273 26.02 17.99 10.92
N ASP A 274 27.31 18.10 10.60
CA ASP A 274 27.80 19.04 9.59
C ASP A 274 27.92 18.28 8.26
N PHE A 275 27.02 18.56 7.32
CA PHE A 275 26.99 17.91 6.01
C PHE A 275 28.15 18.33 5.10
N SER A 276 28.97 19.32 5.48
CA SER A 276 30.21 19.66 4.77
C SER A 276 31.36 18.69 5.10
N MET A 277 31.22 17.90 6.18
CA MET A 277 32.20 16.93 6.63
C MET A 277 31.67 15.49 6.46
N PRO A 278 32.56 14.48 6.34
CA PRO A 278 32.13 13.08 6.36
C PRO A 278 31.30 12.76 7.61
N PRO A 279 30.16 12.06 7.49
CA PRO A 279 29.35 11.72 8.65
C PRO A 279 30.14 10.87 9.65
N PRO A 280 29.97 11.11 10.96
CA PRO A 280 30.64 10.31 11.98
C PRO A 280 30.01 8.91 12.07
N PRO A 281 30.70 7.90 12.66
CA PRO A 281 30.29 6.49 12.60
C PRO A 281 28.85 6.19 13.06
N GLN A 282 28.27 7.00 13.95
CA GLN A 282 26.87 6.87 14.39
C GLN A 282 25.84 7.08 13.28
N TYR A 283 26.23 7.63 12.12
CA TYR A 283 25.39 7.76 10.93
C TYR A 283 25.53 6.58 9.95
N HIS A 284 26.36 5.59 10.28
CA HIS A 284 26.62 4.44 9.41
C HIS A 284 25.88 3.16 9.85
N ASN A 285 24.81 3.25 10.66
CA ASN A 285 24.05 2.06 11.07
C ASN A 285 23.43 1.30 9.89
N TYR A 286 23.25 1.95 8.73
CA TYR A 286 22.80 1.27 7.50
C TYR A 286 23.70 0.10 7.11
N LEU A 287 24.99 0.13 7.45
CA LEU A 287 25.96 -0.95 7.17
C LEU A 287 25.57 -2.29 7.82
N LYS A 288 24.79 -2.26 8.91
CA LYS A 288 24.28 -3.48 9.57
C LYS A 288 23.22 -4.21 8.74
N TYR A 289 22.65 -3.54 7.73
CA TYR A 289 21.56 -4.05 6.91
C TYR A 289 21.97 -4.20 5.44
N THR A 290 23.25 -3.99 5.12
CA THR A 290 23.80 -4.16 3.78
C THR A 290 24.60 -5.46 3.64
N TYR A 291 24.75 -5.89 2.40
CA TYR A 291 25.66 -6.95 1.97
C TYR A 291 26.43 -6.42 0.76
N GLU A 292 27.73 -6.21 0.92
CA GLU A 292 28.63 -5.75 -0.16
C GLU A 292 28.09 -4.52 -0.91
N GLY A 293 27.62 -3.52 -0.16
CA GLY A 293 27.07 -2.26 -0.72
C GLY A 293 25.59 -2.28 -1.10
N TYR A 294 24.94 -3.44 -1.12
CA TYR A 294 23.50 -3.55 -1.39
C TYR A 294 22.68 -3.63 -0.10
N ILE A 295 21.47 -3.06 -0.07
CA ILE A 295 20.52 -3.36 1.02
C ILE A 295 20.13 -4.83 0.94
N ALA A 296 20.39 -5.59 2.00
CA ALA A 296 20.03 -7.00 2.10
C ALA A 296 18.88 -7.25 3.08
N ASN A 297 18.82 -6.48 4.17
CA ASN A 297 17.71 -6.53 5.12
C ASN A 297 16.87 -5.25 5.01
N PHE A 298 15.91 -5.27 4.08
CA PHE A 298 15.05 -4.11 3.81
C PHE A 298 14.18 -3.70 5.01
N THR A 299 13.66 -4.66 5.77
CA THR A 299 12.84 -4.42 6.96
C THR A 299 13.65 -3.69 8.04
N GLY A 300 14.85 -4.18 8.35
CA GLY A 300 15.76 -3.53 9.30
C GLY A 300 16.26 -2.17 8.81
N ALA A 301 16.58 -2.05 7.52
CA ALA A 301 17.04 -0.80 6.93
C ALA A 301 16.01 0.33 7.02
N LYS A 302 14.70 0.04 7.04
CA LYS A 302 13.65 1.06 7.17
C LYS A 302 13.19 1.31 8.62
N ASN A 303 13.73 0.58 9.59
CA ASN A 303 13.22 0.63 10.96
C ASN A 303 13.86 1.80 11.76
N PRO A 304 13.10 2.85 12.10
CA PRO A 304 13.63 3.99 12.86
C PRO A 304 14.06 3.63 14.29
N CYS A 305 13.51 2.57 14.87
CA CYS A 305 13.83 2.15 16.23
C CYS A 305 15.27 1.66 16.38
N ASN A 306 15.87 1.13 15.32
CA ASN A 306 17.25 0.65 15.30
C ASN A 306 18.19 1.55 14.50
N ARG A 307 17.67 2.65 13.95
CA ARG A 307 18.39 3.59 13.07
C ARG A 307 18.11 5.03 13.48
N PRO A 308 18.64 5.47 14.64
CA PRO A 308 18.38 6.82 15.13
C PRO A 308 18.89 7.90 14.18
N GLU A 309 19.86 7.58 13.31
CA GLU A 309 20.38 8.51 12.31
C GLU A 309 19.35 8.92 11.25
N LEU A 310 18.26 8.14 11.09
CA LEU A 310 17.18 8.52 10.18
C LEU A 310 16.54 9.85 10.56
N GLN A 311 16.59 10.26 11.83
CA GLN A 311 16.07 11.56 12.29
C GLN A 311 16.65 12.76 11.53
N ALA A 312 17.86 12.61 10.96
CA ALA A 312 18.54 13.64 10.17
C ALA A 312 18.77 13.23 8.70
N LEU A 313 18.33 12.04 8.28
CA LEU A 313 18.58 11.51 6.94
C LEU A 313 17.31 11.16 6.15
N HIS A 314 16.12 11.26 6.76
CA HIS A 314 14.86 10.91 6.11
C HIS A 314 13.87 12.07 6.19
N GLY A 315 13.33 12.48 5.02
CA GLY A 315 12.46 13.65 4.89
C GLY A 315 11.30 13.69 5.88
N ASN A 316 10.61 12.55 6.08
CA ASN A 316 9.52 12.44 7.04
C ASN A 316 9.90 12.82 8.50
N PHE A 317 11.17 12.66 8.89
CA PHE A 317 11.63 12.99 10.25
C PHE A 317 12.25 14.38 10.35
N ILE A 318 12.81 14.89 9.25
CA ILE A 318 13.47 16.20 9.19
C ILE A 318 12.44 17.32 9.07
N GLU A 319 11.56 17.21 8.08
CA GLU A 319 10.61 18.27 7.71
C GLU A 319 9.38 17.61 7.04
N PRO A 320 8.50 16.95 7.82
CA PRO A 320 7.21 16.51 7.29
C PRO A 320 6.37 17.72 6.87
N ILE A 321 5.51 17.55 5.87
CA ILE A 321 4.58 18.60 5.42
C ILE A 321 3.61 18.95 6.54
N SER A 322 3.20 17.95 7.33
CA SER A 322 2.30 18.13 8.46
C SER A 322 2.58 17.20 9.62
N ILE A 323 2.28 17.67 10.84
CA ILE A 323 2.27 16.85 12.06
C ILE A 323 0.86 16.90 12.63
N SER A 324 0.16 15.77 12.55
CA SER A 324 -1.17 15.58 13.15
C SER A 324 -1.33 14.11 13.54
N THR A 325 -0.78 13.75 14.70
CA THR A 325 -0.59 12.35 15.08
C THR A 325 -1.21 12.04 16.43
N SER A 326 -1.92 10.93 16.52
CA SER A 326 -2.56 10.45 17.74
C SER A 326 -1.74 9.35 18.42
N GLN A 327 -1.84 9.30 19.75
CA GLN A 327 -1.38 8.18 20.57
C GLN A 327 -2.43 7.08 20.76
N LYS A 328 -3.70 7.35 20.39
CA LYS A 328 -4.82 6.43 20.57
C LYS A 328 -4.89 5.47 19.39
N LEU A 329 -5.24 4.21 19.65
CA LEU A 329 -5.55 3.24 18.61
C LEU A 329 -7.03 3.36 18.23
N PHE A 330 -7.30 3.59 16.95
CA PHE A 330 -8.64 3.65 16.36
C PHE A 330 -8.57 3.29 14.87
N PRO A 331 -9.66 2.80 14.24
CA PRO A 331 -9.60 2.20 12.92
C PRO A 331 -9.51 3.26 11.82
N LEU A 332 -8.29 3.76 11.57
CA LEU A 332 -7.98 4.70 10.51
C LEU A 332 -7.24 3.99 9.37
N PHE A 333 -7.73 4.16 8.15
CA PHE A 333 -7.13 3.56 6.96
C PHE A 333 -6.23 4.56 6.23
N GLY A 334 -4.99 4.20 5.94
CA GLY A 334 -4.01 5.08 5.28
C GLY A 334 -3.37 4.43 4.05
N GLY A 335 -2.91 5.25 3.10
CA GLY A 335 -2.26 4.77 1.88
C GLY A 335 -0.80 4.36 2.06
N SER A 336 -0.16 4.80 3.14
CA SER A 336 1.23 4.45 3.45
C SER A 336 1.49 4.61 4.95
N LYS A 337 2.53 3.96 5.47
CA LYS A 337 2.94 4.14 6.87
C LYS A 337 4.40 3.75 7.14
N LEU A 338 4.98 4.28 8.23
CA LEU A 338 6.25 3.80 8.75
C LEU A 338 6.05 2.50 9.55
N PRO A 339 7.11 1.70 9.77
CA PRO A 339 7.00 0.45 10.54
C PRO A 339 6.45 0.60 11.98
N VAL A 340 6.49 1.79 12.55
CA VAL A 340 6.01 2.07 13.93
C VAL A 340 4.59 2.63 13.98
N ASN A 341 4.00 2.95 12.83
CA ASN A 341 2.65 3.50 12.74
C ASN A 341 1.59 2.39 12.78
N ASN A 342 0.39 2.73 13.25
CA ASN A 342 -0.66 1.75 13.53
C ASN A 342 -1.95 1.92 12.70
N GLU A 343 -1.85 2.63 11.57
CA GLU A 343 -2.92 2.71 10.59
C GLU A 343 -3.12 1.37 9.86
N ILE A 344 -4.33 1.14 9.36
CA ILE A 344 -4.66 -0.01 8.53
C ILE A 344 -4.37 0.36 7.08
N LEU A 345 -3.52 -0.40 6.39
CA LEU A 345 -3.14 -0.04 5.03
C LEU A 345 -4.26 -0.30 4.01
N LEU A 346 -4.48 0.69 3.15
CA LEU A 346 -5.14 0.53 1.85
C LEU A 346 -4.10 0.68 0.73
N PRO A 347 -4.40 0.20 -0.49
CA PRO A 347 -3.60 0.55 -1.66
C PRO A 347 -3.42 2.08 -1.72
N ALA A 348 -2.18 2.52 -1.95
CA ALA A 348 -1.91 3.95 -2.00
C ALA A 348 -2.69 4.62 -3.14
N ALA A 349 -3.17 5.83 -2.90
CA ALA A 349 -3.96 6.59 -3.87
C ALA A 349 -3.17 6.97 -5.14
N MET A 350 -1.84 6.89 -5.08
CA MET A 350 -0.92 7.22 -6.16
C MET A 350 0.12 6.12 -6.28
N TYR A 351 0.05 5.29 -7.34
CA TYR A 351 1.18 4.56 -7.96
C TYR A 351 0.86 4.15 -9.40
#